data_AF-A0A5E8HF05-F1
#
_entry.id   AF-A0A5E8HF05-F1
#
_cell.length_a   1.000
_cell.length_b   1.000
_cell.length_c   1.000
_cell.angle_alpha   90.00
_cell.angle_beta   90.00
_cell.angle_gamma   90.00
#
_symmetry.space_group_name_H-M   'P 1'
#
loop_
_entity.id
_entity.type
_entity.pdbx_description
1 polymer ?
#
loop_
_entity_poly.entity_id
_entity_poly.type
_entity_poly.pdbx_seq_one_letter_code
_entity_poly.pdbx_strand_id
1 'polypeptide(L)'
;MKLITHLFSILLFFILPSAVFATPKTLMDYEPILRNALTQFEKVFKSSPKKHELVEQKVVFMMNQALKGEVTFLIDLNANQDLSAMGFVDFYNENKKPAIVIGTYFLDQFEKNPTIFFSALVHEFTHAYDFFNSQSYFLYYKNNRIVKALFEADAYAVESLFIQNYLVPQNIKLTKFEVFLLDDLEKSSLSKIILINQTVSLPLLHTFLEIRDSKETIEAKIGSLNVIGENLLSKFETIQTLKDPENKMEIISIYFTYSILLDQLVYDIEQKEKEETIDPETFSLSKYSALYQTQKQISEKIKRYQKDFEDYIVKENQRIRTEI
;
A
#
# COMPACT_ATOMS: atom_id res chain seq x y z
N MET A 1 -46.53 -71.89 14.20
CA MET A 1 -45.53 -72.56 13.34
C MET A 1 -45.19 -71.60 12.20
N LYS A 2 -43.90 -71.29 12.00
CA LYS A 2 -43.29 -70.39 10.99
C LYS A 2 -43.41 -68.87 11.31
N LEU A 3 -42.42 -68.21 11.92
CA LEU A 3 -41.12 -67.71 11.41
C LEU A 3 -41.24 -66.78 10.19
N ILE A 4 -40.67 -65.57 10.30
CA ILE A 4 -40.05 -64.66 9.30
C ILE A 4 -40.19 -63.22 9.83
N THR A 5 -39.20 -62.74 10.60
CA THR A 5 -38.20 -61.72 10.18
C THR A 5 -38.80 -60.37 9.74
N HIS A 6 -38.63 -59.33 10.56
CA HIS A 6 -37.70 -58.23 10.28
C HIS A 6 -37.62 -57.26 11.47
N LEU A 7 -36.57 -57.44 12.29
CA LEU A 7 -35.91 -56.32 12.94
C LEU A 7 -35.42 -55.39 11.81
N PHE A 8 -36.09 -54.26 11.60
CA PHE A 8 -35.45 -53.15 10.91
C PHE A 8 -34.57 -52.44 11.93
N SER A 9 -33.33 -52.94 11.98
CA SER A 9 -32.18 -52.22 12.48
C SER A 9 -32.15 -50.85 11.81
N ILE A 10 -32.54 -49.80 12.54
CA ILE A 10 -32.17 -48.43 12.19
C ILE A 10 -30.66 -48.37 12.41
N LEU A 11 -29.92 -48.76 11.37
CA LEU A 11 -28.52 -48.47 11.24
C LEU A 11 -28.44 -46.95 11.14
N LEU A 12 -28.20 -46.29 12.28
CA LEU A 12 -27.69 -44.92 12.29
C LEU A 12 -26.37 -44.97 11.50
N PHE A 13 -26.44 -44.67 10.21
CA PHE A 13 -25.30 -44.17 9.47
C PHE A 13 -24.93 -42.84 10.12
N PHE A 14 -24.08 -42.91 11.14
CA PHE A 14 -23.15 -41.81 11.41
C PHE A 14 -22.28 -41.70 10.15
N ILE A 15 -22.77 -40.93 9.17
CA ILE A 15 -21.90 -40.26 8.22
C ILE A 15 -21.15 -39.25 9.09
N LEU A 16 -20.08 -39.71 9.73
CA LEU A 16 -19.01 -38.82 10.13
C LEU A 16 -18.64 -38.11 8.84
N PRO A 17 -18.83 -36.78 8.70
CA PRO A 17 -18.19 -36.09 7.62
C PRO A 17 -16.72 -36.39 7.83
N SER A 18 -16.12 -37.11 6.89
CA SER A 18 -14.69 -37.15 6.74
C SER A 18 -14.30 -35.69 6.54
N ALA A 19 -14.01 -35.00 7.64
CA ALA A 19 -13.26 -33.78 7.59
C ALA A 19 -11.93 -34.23 7.00
N VAL A 20 -11.85 -34.16 5.67
CA VAL A 20 -10.60 -34.17 4.94
C VAL A 20 -9.93 -32.90 5.45
N PHE A 21 -9.21 -33.03 6.56
CA PHE A 21 -8.22 -32.07 6.96
C PHE A 21 -7.21 -32.13 5.82
N ALA A 22 -7.37 -31.23 4.85
CA ALA A 22 -6.36 -31.03 3.83
C ALA A 22 -5.05 -30.85 4.59
N THR A 23 -4.07 -31.70 4.29
CA THR A 23 -2.75 -31.59 4.90
C THR A 23 -2.25 -30.16 4.64
N PRO A 24 -1.81 -29.44 5.68
CA PRO A 24 -1.34 -28.07 5.50
C PRO A 24 -0.18 -28.07 4.51
N LYS A 25 -0.29 -27.23 3.48
CA LYS A 25 0.76 -27.07 2.46
C LYS A 25 2.05 -26.59 3.13
N THR A 26 3.17 -27.10 2.64
CA THR A 26 4.53 -26.82 3.10
C THR A 26 5.28 -25.95 2.08
N LEU A 27 6.49 -25.50 2.43
CA LEU A 27 7.36 -24.77 1.48
C LEU A 27 7.59 -25.56 0.18
N MET A 28 7.77 -26.87 0.26
CA MET A 28 8.00 -27.72 -0.92
C MET A 28 6.81 -27.72 -1.88
N ASP A 29 5.59 -27.48 -1.38
CA ASP A 29 4.39 -27.40 -2.21
C ASP A 29 4.29 -26.04 -2.93
N TYR A 30 4.81 -24.97 -2.32
CA TYR A 30 4.73 -23.60 -2.84
C TYR A 30 5.91 -23.19 -3.73
N GLU A 31 7.10 -23.75 -3.53
CA GLU A 31 8.28 -23.43 -4.35
C GLU A 31 8.05 -23.64 -5.86
N PRO A 32 7.44 -24.74 -6.34
CA PRO A 32 7.15 -24.91 -7.76
C PRO A 32 6.17 -23.86 -8.28
N ILE A 33 5.18 -23.46 -7.47
CA ILE A 33 4.19 -22.43 -7.83
C ILE A 33 4.90 -21.09 -8.01
N LEU A 34 5.75 -20.69 -7.07
CA LEU A 34 6.54 -19.47 -7.16
C LEU A 34 7.44 -19.45 -8.41
N ARG A 35 8.15 -20.54 -8.68
CA ARG A 35 9.00 -20.65 -9.90
C ARG A 35 8.20 -20.49 -11.18
N ASN A 36 7.02 -21.12 -11.24
CA ASN A 36 6.11 -20.98 -12.36
C ASN A 36 5.60 -19.54 -12.49
N ALA A 37 5.22 -18.91 -11.37
CA ALA A 37 4.74 -17.53 -11.34
C ALA A 37 5.79 -16.54 -11.86
N LEU A 38 7.04 -16.65 -11.42
CA LEU A 38 8.16 -15.83 -11.92
C LEU A 38 8.43 -16.06 -13.41
N THR A 39 8.36 -17.32 -13.88
CA THR A 39 8.56 -17.65 -15.29
C THR A 39 7.45 -17.06 -16.17
N GLN A 40 6.20 -17.14 -15.73
CA GLN A 40 5.07 -16.56 -16.44
C GLN A 40 5.09 -15.04 -16.41
N PHE A 41 5.47 -14.43 -15.28
CA PHE A 41 5.70 -12.99 -15.17
C PHE A 41 6.71 -12.52 -16.22
N GLU A 42 7.87 -13.17 -16.30
CA GLU A 42 8.91 -12.83 -17.28
C GLU A 42 8.39 -12.95 -18.72
N LYS A 43 7.63 -14.01 -19.01
CA LYS A 43 7.01 -14.20 -20.33
C LYS A 43 6.04 -13.07 -20.67
N VAL A 44 5.14 -12.71 -19.76
CA VAL A 44 4.17 -11.61 -19.94
C VAL A 44 4.90 -10.30 -20.14
N PHE A 45 5.89 -10.01 -19.29
CA PHE A 45 6.69 -8.80 -19.36
C PHE A 45 7.41 -8.68 -20.71
N LYS A 46 8.10 -9.75 -21.17
CA LYS A 46 8.87 -9.74 -22.41
C LYS A 46 7.99 -9.69 -23.66
N SER A 47 6.89 -10.46 -23.68
CA SER A 47 6.03 -10.60 -24.86
C SER A 47 5.02 -9.49 -25.08
N SER A 48 4.86 -8.55 -24.12
CA SER A 48 3.95 -7.42 -24.32
C SER A 48 4.27 -6.61 -25.59
N PRO A 49 3.25 -6.28 -26.42
CA PRO A 49 3.42 -5.46 -27.61
C PRO A 49 3.61 -3.96 -27.29
N LYS A 50 3.31 -3.54 -26.05
CA LYS A 50 3.60 -2.21 -25.53
C LYS A 50 4.63 -2.30 -24.42
N LYS A 51 5.35 -1.19 -24.20
CA LYS A 51 6.35 -1.05 -23.15
C LYS A 51 6.24 0.32 -22.52
N HIS A 52 6.67 0.43 -21.27
CA HIS A 52 6.79 1.68 -20.56
C HIS A 52 8.17 1.79 -19.93
N GLU A 53 8.90 2.86 -20.25
CA GLU A 53 10.31 3.03 -19.88
C GLU A 53 10.56 2.84 -18.37
N LEU A 54 9.77 3.50 -17.52
CA LEU A 54 9.92 3.40 -16.06
C LEU A 54 9.68 1.97 -15.54
N VAL A 55 8.73 1.25 -16.13
CA VAL A 55 8.42 -0.15 -15.76
C VAL A 55 9.57 -1.05 -16.20
N GLU A 56 10.09 -0.86 -17.43
CA GLU A 56 11.23 -1.62 -17.92
C GLU A 56 12.47 -1.42 -17.06
N GLN A 57 12.79 -0.17 -16.73
CA GLN A 57 13.93 0.16 -15.89
C GLN A 57 13.90 -0.60 -14.57
N LYS A 58 12.78 -0.53 -13.85
CA LYS A 58 12.62 -1.15 -12.53
C LYS A 58 12.61 -2.67 -12.62
N VAL A 59 11.81 -3.25 -13.53
CA VAL A 59 11.70 -4.70 -13.67
C VAL A 59 13.02 -5.33 -14.14
N VAL A 60 13.67 -4.77 -15.17
CA VAL A 60 14.94 -5.31 -15.68
C VAL A 60 16.05 -5.20 -14.64
N PHE A 61 16.14 -4.07 -13.93
CA PHE A 61 17.10 -3.92 -12.84
C PHE A 61 16.88 -4.98 -11.77
N MET A 62 15.65 -5.15 -11.28
CA MET A 62 15.36 -6.10 -10.20
C MET A 62 15.54 -7.56 -10.61
N MET A 63 15.15 -7.92 -11.84
CA MET A 63 15.46 -9.23 -12.42
C MET A 63 16.97 -9.51 -12.42
N ASN A 64 17.79 -8.51 -12.80
CA ASN A 64 19.25 -8.66 -12.80
C ASN A 64 19.81 -8.79 -11.38
N GLN A 65 19.27 -8.05 -10.40
CA GLN A 65 19.67 -8.19 -9.00
C GLN A 65 19.31 -9.58 -8.44
N ALA A 66 18.15 -10.13 -8.82
CA ALA A 66 17.75 -11.48 -8.44
C ALA A 66 18.68 -12.55 -9.05
N LEU A 67 19.06 -12.40 -10.32
CA LEU A 67 19.99 -13.32 -11.00
C LEU A 67 21.40 -13.30 -10.40
N LYS A 68 21.87 -12.15 -9.90
CA LYS A 68 23.12 -12.03 -9.14
C LYS A 68 23.00 -12.56 -7.71
N GLY A 69 21.78 -12.88 -7.27
CA GLY A 69 21.48 -13.26 -5.89
C GLY A 69 21.60 -12.11 -4.90
N GLU A 70 21.53 -10.85 -5.33
CA GLU A 70 21.55 -9.67 -4.46
C GLU A 70 20.20 -9.39 -3.80
N VAL A 71 19.11 -9.89 -4.40
CA VAL A 71 17.79 -9.99 -3.77
C VAL A 71 17.31 -11.43 -3.81
N THR A 72 16.65 -11.87 -2.75
CA THR A 72 16.11 -13.23 -2.64
C THR A 72 14.58 -13.24 -2.65
N PHE A 73 13.99 -14.39 -2.98
CA PHE A 73 12.56 -14.61 -2.85
C PHE A 73 12.30 -15.55 -1.69
N LEU A 74 11.45 -15.15 -0.75
CA LEU A 74 11.07 -15.93 0.43
C LEU A 74 9.57 -16.21 0.42
N ILE A 75 9.16 -17.37 0.90
CA ILE A 75 7.75 -17.73 1.05
C ILE A 75 7.37 -17.59 2.52
N ASP A 76 6.35 -16.78 2.82
CA ASP A 76 5.76 -16.69 4.15
C ASP A 76 4.50 -17.57 4.24
N LEU A 77 4.62 -18.67 4.99
CA LEU A 77 3.51 -19.61 5.22
C LEU A 77 2.38 -19.02 6.07
N ASN A 78 2.64 -17.95 6.84
CA ASN A 78 1.69 -17.35 7.77
C ASN A 78 0.92 -16.17 7.15
N ALA A 79 1.43 -15.57 6.07
CA ALA A 79 0.79 -14.47 5.37
C ALA A 79 -0.28 -14.98 4.39
N ASN A 80 -1.47 -15.32 4.91
CA ASN A 80 -2.52 -16.02 4.17
C ASN A 80 -3.84 -15.23 3.99
N GLN A 81 -3.88 -13.94 4.31
CA GLN A 81 -5.17 -13.25 4.48
C GLN A 81 -5.52 -12.22 3.40
N ASP A 82 -4.55 -11.53 2.77
CA ASP A 82 -4.89 -10.48 1.81
C ASP A 82 -3.75 -10.05 0.85
N LEU A 83 -3.99 -8.99 0.08
CA LEU A 83 -3.03 -8.36 -0.84
C LEU A 83 -1.80 -7.73 -0.18
N SER A 84 -1.77 -7.55 1.14
CA SER A 84 -0.56 -7.10 1.86
C SER A 84 0.44 -8.23 2.08
N ALA A 85 0.11 -9.45 1.66
CA ALA A 85 0.93 -10.62 1.83
C ALA A 85 2.16 -10.69 0.90
N MET A 86 2.41 -9.70 0.04
CA MET A 86 3.68 -9.56 -0.68
C MET A 86 4.37 -8.30 -0.21
N GLY A 87 5.69 -8.36 0.02
CA GLY A 87 6.43 -7.23 0.57
C GLY A 87 7.92 -7.32 0.34
N PHE A 88 8.55 -6.18 0.07
CA PHE A 88 9.99 -6.02 0.09
C PHE A 88 10.50 -5.82 1.53
N VAL A 89 11.55 -6.55 1.89
CA VAL A 89 12.22 -6.46 3.18
C VAL A 89 13.71 -6.23 2.96
N ASP A 90 14.25 -5.11 3.46
CA ASP A 90 15.65 -4.74 3.27
C ASP A 90 16.64 -5.47 4.19
N PHE A 91 16.16 -6.03 5.32
CA PHE A 91 16.97 -6.64 6.38
C PHE A 91 18.19 -5.78 6.78
N TYR A 92 18.04 -4.45 6.76
CA TYR A 92 19.10 -3.52 7.08
C TYR A 92 19.59 -3.71 8.52
N ASN A 93 20.91 -3.73 8.69
CA ASN A 93 21.62 -4.11 9.92
C ASN A 93 21.48 -5.59 10.33
N GLU A 94 20.87 -6.44 9.51
CA GLU A 94 20.96 -7.89 9.65
C GLU A 94 22.01 -8.44 8.67
N ASN A 95 22.68 -9.53 9.04
CA ASN A 95 23.60 -10.22 8.12
C ASN A 95 22.83 -11.09 7.11
N LYS A 96 21.84 -10.48 6.44
CA LYS A 96 20.95 -11.12 5.47
C LYS A 96 20.81 -10.22 4.24
N LYS A 97 20.55 -10.86 3.10
CA LYS A 97 20.26 -10.15 1.85
C LYS A 97 18.81 -9.66 1.85
N PRO A 98 18.51 -8.53 1.20
CA PRO A 98 17.14 -8.09 1.04
C PRO A 98 16.31 -9.14 0.30
N ALA A 99 15.00 -9.14 0.54
CA ALA A 99 14.10 -10.14 -0.01
C ALA A 99 12.76 -9.57 -0.47
N ILE A 100 12.18 -10.23 -1.47
CA ILE A 100 10.77 -10.16 -1.78
C ILE A 100 10.10 -11.33 -1.06
N VAL A 101 9.33 -11.01 -0.02
CA VAL A 101 8.57 -11.99 0.76
C VAL A 101 7.21 -12.15 0.10
N ILE A 102 6.82 -13.39 -0.14
CA ILE A 102 5.59 -13.75 -0.84
C ILE A 102 4.79 -14.68 0.06
N GLY A 103 3.67 -14.19 0.54
CA GLY A 103 2.72 -14.93 1.32
C GLY A 103 1.95 -15.94 0.49
N THR A 104 1.53 -17.00 1.15
CA THR A 104 0.81 -18.11 0.51
C THR A 104 -0.49 -17.69 -0.14
N TYR A 105 -1.12 -16.59 0.32
CA TYR A 105 -2.31 -16.02 -0.32
C TYR A 105 -2.11 -15.78 -1.83
N PHE A 106 -1.02 -15.14 -2.24
CA PHE A 106 -0.74 -14.87 -3.66
C PHE A 106 -0.48 -16.16 -4.46
N LEU A 107 0.19 -17.13 -3.85
CA LEU A 107 0.51 -18.39 -4.50
C LEU A 107 -0.72 -19.29 -4.66
N ASP A 108 -1.63 -19.28 -3.69
CA ASP A 108 -2.90 -20.00 -3.76
C ASP A 108 -3.84 -19.42 -4.81
N GLN A 109 -3.80 -18.10 -5.05
CA GLN A 109 -4.60 -17.45 -6.07
C GLN A 109 -3.99 -17.50 -7.48
N PHE A 110 -2.71 -17.86 -7.61
CA PHE A 110 -1.97 -17.72 -8.86
C PHE A 110 -2.61 -18.47 -10.04
N GLU A 111 -3.15 -19.67 -9.84
CA GLU A 111 -3.81 -20.43 -10.91
C GLU A 111 -5.08 -19.74 -11.43
N LYS A 112 -5.80 -19.02 -10.57
CA LYS A 112 -7.07 -18.37 -10.92
C LYS A 112 -6.84 -16.95 -11.44
N ASN A 113 -5.95 -16.21 -10.78
CA ASN A 113 -5.70 -14.79 -11.02
C ASN A 113 -4.19 -14.55 -11.05
N PRO A 114 -3.47 -15.00 -12.10
CA PRO A 114 -2.02 -14.84 -12.15
C PRO A 114 -1.59 -13.37 -12.22
N THR A 115 -2.46 -12.48 -12.71
CA THR A 115 -2.16 -11.06 -12.90
C THR A 115 -1.93 -10.31 -11.60
N ILE A 116 -2.64 -10.66 -10.53
CA ILE A 116 -2.47 -10.01 -9.22
C ILE A 116 -1.08 -10.27 -8.64
N PHE A 117 -0.52 -11.46 -8.89
CA PHE A 117 0.87 -11.77 -8.55
C PHE A 117 1.82 -10.90 -9.37
N PHE A 118 1.55 -10.75 -10.67
CA PHE A 118 2.41 -9.93 -11.55
C PHE A 118 2.41 -8.46 -11.15
N SER A 119 1.24 -7.88 -10.88
CA SER A 119 1.12 -6.46 -10.50
C SER A 119 1.76 -6.19 -9.13
N ALA A 120 1.47 -7.03 -8.13
CA ALA A 120 2.09 -6.93 -6.80
C ALA A 120 3.61 -7.14 -6.85
N LEU A 121 4.11 -8.03 -7.71
CA LEU A 121 5.55 -8.19 -7.87
C LEU A 121 6.21 -6.92 -8.42
N VAL A 122 5.56 -6.22 -9.35
CA VAL A 122 6.06 -4.95 -9.89
C VAL A 122 6.02 -3.84 -8.85
N HIS A 123 5.00 -3.86 -7.97
CA HIS A 123 4.93 -2.98 -6.80
C HIS A 123 6.18 -3.16 -5.92
N GLU A 124 6.46 -4.40 -5.51
CA GLU A 124 7.61 -4.67 -4.64
C GLU A 124 8.97 -4.48 -5.34
N PHE A 125 9.04 -4.71 -6.65
CA PHE A 125 10.23 -4.35 -7.43
C PHE A 125 10.49 -2.85 -7.42
N THR A 126 9.45 -2.02 -7.29
CA THR A 126 9.63 -0.56 -7.18
C THR A 126 10.28 -0.20 -5.85
N HIS A 127 9.77 -0.73 -4.73
CA HIS A 127 10.40 -0.54 -3.42
C HIS A 127 11.84 -1.04 -3.37
N ALA A 128 12.09 -2.23 -3.90
CA ALA A 128 13.43 -2.80 -3.95
C ALA A 128 14.37 -1.96 -4.82
N TYR A 129 13.89 -1.47 -5.97
CA TYR A 129 14.66 -0.59 -6.84
C TYR A 129 15.07 0.71 -6.13
N ASP A 130 14.14 1.33 -5.41
CA ASP A 130 14.40 2.57 -4.67
C ASP A 130 15.42 2.35 -3.54
N PHE A 131 15.36 1.20 -2.86
CA PHE A 131 16.39 0.80 -1.89
C PHE A 131 17.78 0.69 -2.53
N PHE A 132 17.91 0.02 -3.67
CA PHE A 132 19.22 -0.17 -4.31
C PHE A 132 19.81 1.11 -4.92
N ASN A 133 18.96 2.04 -5.40
CA ASN A 133 19.41 3.25 -6.08
C ASN A 133 19.43 4.49 -5.17
N SER A 134 18.82 4.44 -3.99
CA SER A 134 18.71 5.56 -3.05
C SER A 134 18.76 5.09 -1.59
N GLN A 135 19.65 4.14 -1.30
CA GLN A 135 19.72 3.46 0.00
C GLN A 135 19.79 4.42 1.20
N SER A 136 20.64 5.44 1.15
CA SER A 136 20.78 6.40 2.25
C SER A 136 19.48 7.16 2.52
N TYR A 137 18.78 7.56 1.46
CA TYR A 137 17.47 8.21 1.54
C TYR A 137 16.41 7.24 2.07
N PHE A 138 16.35 6.03 1.52
CA PHE A 138 15.41 4.99 1.96
C PHE A 138 15.53 4.69 3.46
N LEU A 139 16.77 4.53 3.94
CA LEU A 139 17.04 4.22 5.34
C LEU A 139 16.80 5.39 6.28
N TYR A 140 17.16 6.60 5.88
CA TYR A 140 16.94 7.80 6.67
C TYR A 140 15.45 8.08 6.86
N TYR A 141 14.67 7.89 5.80
CA TYR A 141 13.24 8.20 5.79
C TYR A 141 12.33 7.00 6.03
N LYS A 142 12.85 5.82 6.36
CA LYS A 142 12.04 4.60 6.57
C LYS A 142 10.93 4.77 7.62
N ASN A 143 11.16 5.63 8.60
CA ASN A 143 10.20 5.95 9.67
C ASN A 143 9.41 7.24 9.38
N ASN A 144 9.74 7.98 8.32
CA ASN A 144 9.04 9.20 7.94
C ASN A 144 7.77 8.82 7.17
N ARG A 145 6.61 9.08 7.79
CA ARG A 145 5.31 8.71 7.23
C ARG A 145 4.94 9.45 5.94
N ILE A 146 5.43 10.67 5.73
CA ILE A 146 5.25 11.41 4.47
C ILE A 146 5.99 10.67 3.36
N VAL A 147 7.26 10.37 3.58
CA VAL A 147 8.09 9.68 2.58
C VAL A 147 7.58 8.27 2.30
N LYS A 148 7.16 7.53 3.33
CA LYS A 148 6.52 6.22 3.13
C LYS A 148 5.30 6.30 2.20
N ALA A 149 4.40 7.26 2.43
CA ALA A 149 3.22 7.42 1.58
C ALA A 149 3.56 7.79 0.13
N LEU A 150 4.66 8.51 -0.09
CA LEU A 150 5.13 8.85 -1.43
C LEU A 150 5.77 7.66 -2.15
N PHE A 151 6.57 6.85 -1.46
CA PHE A 151 7.10 5.60 -2.01
C PHE A 151 5.98 4.65 -2.44
N GLU A 152 4.91 4.57 -1.65
CA GLU A 152 3.72 3.79 -1.98
C GLU A 152 3.00 4.36 -3.20
N ALA A 153 2.88 5.69 -3.31
CA ALA A 153 2.30 6.35 -4.50
C ALA A 153 3.11 6.05 -5.76
N ASP A 154 4.44 6.11 -5.68
CA ASP A 154 5.33 5.76 -6.79
C ASP A 154 5.21 4.28 -7.17
N ALA A 155 5.11 3.38 -6.18
CA ALA A 155 4.91 1.96 -6.42
C ALA A 155 3.55 1.66 -7.09
N TYR A 156 2.44 2.25 -6.61
CA TYR A 156 1.14 2.12 -7.28
C TYR A 156 1.12 2.74 -8.67
N ALA A 157 1.89 3.81 -8.91
CA ALA A 157 2.02 4.40 -10.24
C ALA A 157 2.69 3.42 -11.21
N VAL A 158 3.81 2.82 -10.83
CA VAL A 158 4.51 1.84 -11.66
C VAL A 158 3.68 0.57 -11.85
N GLU A 159 3.00 0.10 -10.81
CA GLU A 159 2.08 -1.02 -10.88
C GLU A 159 0.95 -0.75 -11.89
N SER A 160 0.32 0.43 -11.81
CA SER A 160 -0.76 0.83 -12.73
C SER A 160 -0.26 0.96 -14.17
N LEU A 161 0.95 1.51 -14.37
CA LEU A 161 1.60 1.59 -15.67
C LEU A 161 1.93 0.19 -16.22
N PHE A 162 2.32 -0.76 -15.37
CA PHE A 162 2.51 -2.15 -15.76
C PHE A 162 1.19 -2.78 -16.21
N ILE A 163 0.11 -2.64 -15.44
CA ILE A 163 -1.21 -3.15 -15.79
C ILE A 163 -1.63 -2.59 -17.16
N GLN A 164 -1.53 -1.27 -17.35
CA GLN A 164 -1.96 -0.57 -18.56
C GLN A 164 -1.13 -0.97 -19.81
N ASN A 165 0.19 -1.15 -19.66
CA ASN A 165 1.09 -1.32 -20.80
C ASN A 165 1.53 -2.77 -21.04
N TYR A 166 1.30 -3.68 -20.09
CA TYR A 166 1.73 -5.07 -20.19
C TYR A 166 0.57 -6.05 -20.10
N LEU A 167 -0.45 -5.79 -19.27
CA LEU A 167 -1.58 -6.73 -19.12
C LEU A 167 -2.71 -6.43 -20.11
N VAL A 168 -3.18 -5.17 -20.15
CA VAL A 168 -4.29 -4.74 -21.03
C VAL A 168 -4.02 -5.02 -22.51
N PRO A 169 -2.84 -4.70 -23.09
CA PRO A 169 -2.61 -4.87 -24.53
C PRO A 169 -2.57 -6.34 -24.98
N GLN A 170 -2.40 -7.26 -24.02
CA GLN A 170 -2.40 -8.70 -24.24
C GLN A 170 -3.79 -9.33 -24.00
N ASN A 171 -4.83 -8.52 -23.75
CA ASN A 171 -6.19 -8.94 -23.43
C ASN A 171 -6.27 -9.90 -22.22
N ILE A 172 -5.38 -9.73 -21.25
CA ILE A 172 -5.41 -10.53 -20.02
C ILE A 172 -6.54 -10.00 -19.13
N LYS A 173 -7.35 -10.91 -18.57
CA LYS A 173 -8.44 -10.56 -17.66
C LYS A 173 -7.88 -10.00 -16.36
N LEU A 174 -8.32 -8.80 -15.99
CA LEU A 174 -7.95 -8.11 -14.77
C LEU A 174 -8.89 -8.46 -13.60
N THR A 175 -8.36 -8.42 -12.39
CA THR A 175 -9.11 -8.47 -11.13
C THR A 175 -9.80 -7.14 -10.82
N LYS A 176 -10.69 -7.13 -9.82
CA LYS A 176 -11.31 -5.87 -9.35
C LYS A 176 -10.30 -4.84 -8.85
N PHE A 177 -9.25 -5.30 -8.20
CA PHE A 177 -8.18 -4.43 -7.70
C PHE A 177 -7.46 -3.73 -8.85
N GLU A 178 -7.06 -4.49 -9.87
CA GLU A 178 -6.34 -3.94 -11.02
C GLU A 178 -7.20 -2.97 -11.84
N VAL A 179 -8.50 -3.26 -11.99
CA VAL A 179 -9.45 -2.32 -12.60
C VAL A 179 -9.57 -1.05 -11.77
N PHE A 180 -9.66 -1.18 -10.44
CA PHE A 180 -9.71 -0.04 -9.53
C PHE A 180 -8.45 0.84 -9.64
N LEU A 181 -7.25 0.25 -9.70
CA LEU A 181 -6.00 1.00 -9.84
C LEU A 181 -5.93 1.79 -11.16
N LEU A 182 -6.34 1.19 -12.29
CA LEU A 182 -6.39 1.90 -13.57
C LEU A 182 -7.35 3.09 -13.52
N ASP A 183 -8.54 2.87 -12.96
CA ASP A 183 -9.55 3.91 -12.78
C ASP A 183 -9.05 5.05 -11.88
N ASP A 184 -8.37 4.72 -10.77
CA ASP A 184 -7.83 5.70 -9.84
C ASP A 184 -6.65 6.47 -10.42
N LEU A 185 -5.78 5.82 -11.20
CA LEU A 185 -4.71 6.49 -11.95
C LEU A 185 -5.30 7.53 -12.91
N GLU A 186 -6.31 7.15 -13.70
CA GLU A 186 -6.91 8.03 -14.72
C GLU A 186 -7.74 9.17 -14.12
N LYS A 187 -8.55 8.89 -13.10
CA LYS A 187 -9.57 9.84 -12.60
C LYS A 187 -9.10 10.68 -11.43
N SER A 188 -8.18 10.15 -10.61
CA SER A 188 -7.81 10.75 -9.32
C SER A 188 -6.31 10.76 -9.08
N SER A 189 -5.49 10.39 -10.07
CA SER A 189 -4.03 10.37 -9.96
C SER A 189 -3.54 9.61 -8.73
N LEU A 190 -4.14 8.43 -8.47
CA LEU A 190 -3.82 7.53 -7.34
C LEU A 190 -4.21 8.06 -5.95
N SER A 191 -4.99 9.14 -5.89
CA SER A 191 -5.40 9.71 -4.61
C SER A 191 -6.26 8.74 -3.78
N LYS A 192 -7.06 7.87 -4.42
CA LYS A 192 -7.96 6.96 -3.68
C LYS A 192 -7.21 5.78 -3.08
N ILE A 193 -6.31 5.13 -3.83
CA ILE A 193 -5.53 4.00 -3.30
C ILE A 193 -4.62 4.45 -2.16
N ILE A 194 -4.03 5.64 -2.25
CA ILE A 194 -3.21 6.20 -1.18
C ILE A 194 -4.03 6.56 0.04
N LEU A 195 -5.23 7.12 -0.14
CA LEU A 195 -6.17 7.29 0.95
C LEU A 195 -6.47 5.96 1.63
N ILE A 196 -6.80 4.91 0.87
CA ILE A 196 -7.22 3.61 1.40
C ILE A 196 -6.08 2.91 2.15
N ASN A 197 -4.86 2.93 1.61
CA ASN A 197 -3.75 2.15 2.17
C ASN A 197 -2.87 2.93 3.15
N GLN A 198 -2.75 4.26 2.98
CA GLN A 198 -1.88 5.09 3.81
C GLN A 198 -2.66 6.04 4.74
N THR A 199 -3.99 6.13 4.56
CA THR A 199 -4.89 6.96 5.38
C THR A 199 -4.50 8.45 5.31
N VAL A 200 -4.07 8.89 4.13
CA VAL A 200 -3.57 10.25 3.86
C VAL A 200 -4.04 10.75 2.49
N SER A 201 -4.04 12.06 2.33
CA SER A 201 -4.42 12.78 1.10
C SER A 201 -3.17 13.06 0.27
N LEU A 202 -3.02 12.35 -0.84
CA LEU A 202 -1.91 12.56 -1.78
C LEU A 202 -1.81 14.01 -2.30
N PRO A 203 -2.92 14.71 -2.64
CA PRO A 203 -2.85 16.12 -3.04
C PRO A 203 -2.26 17.03 -1.95
N LEU A 204 -2.62 16.82 -0.68
CA LEU A 204 -2.05 17.60 0.41
C LEU A 204 -0.57 17.24 0.64
N LEU A 205 -0.19 15.98 0.49
CA LEU A 205 1.23 15.59 0.56
C LEU A 205 2.06 16.32 -0.50
N HIS A 206 1.60 16.42 -1.75
CA HIS A 206 2.30 17.18 -2.77
C HIS A 206 2.44 18.66 -2.39
N THR A 207 1.37 19.27 -1.87
CA THR A 207 1.41 20.65 -1.37
C THR A 207 2.43 20.81 -0.23
N PHE A 208 2.51 19.85 0.69
CA PHE A 208 3.48 19.84 1.78
C PHE A 208 4.93 19.78 1.26
N LEU A 209 5.19 18.94 0.25
CA LEU A 209 6.52 18.86 -0.37
C LEU A 209 6.89 20.15 -1.10
N GLU A 210 5.95 20.76 -1.83
CA GLU A 210 6.16 22.04 -2.50
C GLU A 210 6.55 23.13 -1.51
N ILE A 211 5.86 23.20 -0.36
CA ILE A 211 6.21 24.14 0.71
C ILE A 211 7.60 23.80 1.29
N ARG A 212 7.86 22.54 1.61
CA ARG A 212 9.14 22.10 2.18
C ARG A 212 10.32 22.43 1.27
N ASP A 213 10.16 22.20 -0.02
CA ASP A 213 11.22 22.32 -1.03
C ASP A 213 11.29 23.72 -1.68
N SER A 214 10.38 24.62 -1.33
CA SER A 214 10.45 26.03 -1.71
C SER A 214 11.71 26.70 -1.16
N LYS A 215 12.12 27.81 -1.80
CA LYS A 215 13.27 28.64 -1.39
C LYS A 215 12.92 29.68 -0.32
N GLU A 216 11.72 29.60 0.26
CA GLU A 216 11.25 30.53 1.26
C GLU A 216 11.93 30.29 2.62
N THR A 217 11.89 31.28 3.52
CA THR A 217 12.40 31.09 4.88
C THR A 217 11.53 30.11 5.65
N ILE A 218 12.07 29.53 6.75
CA ILE A 218 11.30 28.65 7.63
C ILE A 218 10.02 29.36 8.09
N GLU A 219 10.09 30.62 8.51
CA GLU A 219 8.92 31.39 8.97
C GLU A 219 7.84 31.53 7.90
N ALA A 220 8.23 31.76 6.65
CA ALA A 220 7.31 31.83 5.53
C ALA A 220 6.65 30.47 5.24
N LYS A 221 7.44 29.38 5.25
CA LYS A 221 6.93 28.00 5.11
C LYS A 221 5.92 27.68 6.22
N ILE A 222 6.23 28.00 7.48
CA ILE A 222 5.33 27.85 8.64
C ILE A 222 4.06 28.69 8.47
N GLY A 223 4.19 29.92 7.98
CA GLY A 223 3.04 30.79 7.67
C GLY A 223 2.11 30.15 6.65
N SER A 224 2.65 29.62 5.55
CA SER A 224 1.89 28.90 4.52
C SER A 224 1.16 27.67 5.07
N LEU A 225 1.80 26.89 5.94
CA LEU A 225 1.15 25.77 6.63
C LEU A 225 0.00 26.24 7.53
N ASN A 226 0.19 27.33 8.28
CA ASN A 226 -0.88 27.87 9.12
C ASN A 226 -2.07 28.37 8.29
N VAL A 227 -1.84 29.00 7.15
CA VAL A 227 -2.90 29.43 6.21
C VAL A 227 -3.70 28.23 5.70
N ILE A 228 -3.05 27.10 5.39
CA ILE A 228 -3.76 25.86 5.04
C ILE A 228 -4.68 25.43 6.20
N GLY A 229 -4.15 25.40 7.42
CA GLY A 229 -4.93 25.01 8.60
C GLY A 229 -6.10 25.95 8.91
N GLU A 230 -5.91 27.26 8.81
CA GLU A 230 -6.98 28.25 8.99
C GLU A 230 -8.08 28.08 7.93
N ASN A 231 -7.70 27.81 6.67
CA ASN A 231 -8.63 27.50 5.61
C ASN A 231 -9.43 26.22 5.91
N LEU A 232 -8.77 25.17 6.40
CA LEU A 232 -9.45 23.93 6.83
C LEU A 232 -10.45 24.21 7.96
N LEU A 233 -10.07 24.99 8.97
CA LEU A 233 -10.97 25.37 10.07
C LEU A 233 -12.19 26.13 9.58
N SER A 234 -11.99 27.11 8.68
CA SER A 234 -13.09 27.94 8.14
C SER A 234 -14.12 27.13 7.36
N LYS A 235 -13.70 26.03 6.73
CA LYS A 235 -14.55 25.13 5.92
C LYS A 235 -15.06 23.91 6.68
N PHE A 236 -14.67 23.71 7.94
CA PHE A 236 -14.94 22.45 8.64
C PHE A 236 -16.43 22.11 8.76
N GLU A 237 -17.30 23.11 8.99
CA GLU A 237 -18.73 22.84 9.12
C GLU A 237 -19.41 22.50 7.78
N THR A 238 -18.77 22.77 6.63
CA THR A 238 -19.33 22.39 5.32
C THR A 238 -19.29 20.88 5.10
N ILE A 239 -18.43 20.13 5.80
CA ILE A 239 -18.32 18.66 5.67
C ILE A 239 -19.66 17.97 5.97
N GLN A 240 -20.44 18.49 6.91
CA GLN A 240 -21.75 17.92 7.27
C GLN A 240 -22.77 17.99 6.12
N THR A 241 -22.58 18.94 5.20
CA THR A 241 -23.51 19.18 4.09
C THR A 241 -23.22 18.32 2.85
N LEU A 242 -22.08 17.61 2.85
CA LEU A 242 -21.67 16.74 1.75
C LEU A 242 -22.54 15.48 1.70
N LYS A 243 -23.22 15.29 0.56
CA LYS A 243 -24.09 14.14 0.32
C LYS A 243 -23.36 12.94 -0.27
N ASP A 244 -22.32 13.19 -1.04
CA ASP A 244 -21.49 12.15 -1.66
C ASP A 244 -20.53 11.57 -0.60
N PRO A 245 -20.67 10.27 -0.24
CA PRO A 245 -19.83 9.66 0.76
C PRO A 245 -18.35 9.60 0.36
N GLU A 246 -18.02 9.35 -0.90
CA GLU A 246 -16.62 9.26 -1.37
C GLU A 246 -15.95 10.62 -1.26
N ASN A 247 -16.58 11.65 -1.82
CA ASN A 247 -16.07 13.03 -1.75
C ASN A 247 -15.94 13.50 -0.28
N LYS A 248 -16.90 13.13 0.58
CA LYS A 248 -16.82 13.42 2.00
C LYS A 248 -15.58 12.81 2.65
N MET A 249 -15.24 11.56 2.32
CA MET A 249 -14.07 10.88 2.88
C MET A 249 -12.75 11.42 2.32
N GLU A 250 -12.71 11.77 1.05
CA GLU A 250 -11.57 12.47 0.45
C GLU A 250 -11.30 13.80 1.16
N ILE A 251 -12.34 14.61 1.41
CA ILE A 251 -12.19 15.87 2.15
C ILE A 251 -11.73 15.60 3.59
N ILE A 252 -12.34 14.64 4.29
CA ILE A 252 -11.94 14.25 5.65
C ILE A 252 -10.47 13.82 5.69
N SER A 253 -9.97 13.12 4.67
CA SER A 253 -8.57 12.70 4.59
C SER A 253 -7.58 13.87 4.61
N ILE A 254 -7.95 15.04 4.07
CA ILE A 254 -7.12 16.25 4.11
C ILE A 254 -6.92 16.72 5.56
N TYR A 255 -7.98 16.70 6.37
CA TYR A 255 -7.91 17.07 7.79
C TYR A 255 -7.07 16.08 8.59
N PHE A 256 -7.23 14.78 8.35
CA PHE A 256 -6.39 13.76 8.99
C PHE A 256 -4.92 13.93 8.61
N THR A 257 -4.62 14.08 7.32
CA THR A 257 -3.26 14.27 6.81
C THR A 257 -2.59 15.48 7.44
N TYR A 258 -3.30 16.61 7.49
CA TYR A 258 -2.81 17.81 8.16
C TYR A 258 -2.55 17.57 9.65
N SER A 259 -3.52 16.99 10.36
CA SER A 259 -3.41 16.74 11.81
C SER A 259 -2.22 15.82 12.15
N ILE A 260 -2.05 14.71 11.41
CA ILE A 260 -1.14 13.63 11.78
C ILE A 260 0.29 13.79 11.24
N LEU A 261 0.50 14.57 10.17
CA LEU A 261 1.81 14.69 9.51
C LEU A 261 2.50 16.04 9.71
N LEU A 262 1.80 17.04 10.24
CA LEU A 262 2.35 18.39 10.35
C LEU A 262 3.62 18.46 11.21
N ASP A 263 3.67 17.71 12.31
CA ASP A 263 4.87 17.66 13.17
C ASP A 263 6.08 17.13 12.38
N GLN A 264 5.91 16.02 11.65
CA GLN A 264 6.95 15.45 10.81
C GLN A 264 7.37 16.43 9.70
N LEU A 265 6.41 17.11 9.06
CA LEU A 265 6.69 18.06 8.00
C LEU A 265 7.53 19.24 8.50
N VAL A 266 7.16 19.81 9.65
CA VAL A 266 7.90 20.95 10.20
C VAL A 266 9.28 20.52 10.69
N TYR A 267 9.39 19.31 11.26
CA TYR A 267 10.70 18.70 11.54
C TYR A 267 11.55 18.61 10.26
N ASP A 268 11.00 18.08 9.16
CA ASP A 268 11.72 17.93 7.90
C ASP A 268 12.16 19.29 7.31
N ILE A 269 11.31 20.31 7.41
CA ILE A 269 11.64 21.69 6.98
C ILE A 269 12.85 22.20 7.75
N GLU A 270 12.85 22.09 9.07
CA GLU A 270 13.98 22.58 9.86
C GLU A 270 15.24 21.76 9.67
N GLN A 271 15.11 20.43 9.61
CA GLN A 271 16.24 19.54 9.44
C GLN A 271 16.94 19.78 8.10
N LYS A 272 16.19 20.10 7.05
CA LYS A 272 16.76 20.39 5.72
C LYS A 272 17.56 21.70 5.68
N GLU A 273 17.21 22.67 6.51
CA GLU A 273 17.83 24.01 6.54
C GLU A 273 18.96 24.12 7.60
N LYS A 274 19.13 23.10 8.46
CA LYS A 274 20.18 23.05 9.48
C LYS A 274 21.33 22.14 9.09
N GLU A 275 22.54 22.56 9.42
CA GLU A 275 23.75 21.74 9.27
C GLU A 275 23.81 20.60 10.31
N GLU A 276 23.24 20.83 11.50
CA GLU A 276 23.20 19.85 12.58
C GLU A 276 21.92 19.01 12.54
N THR A 277 22.05 17.73 12.88
CA THR A 277 20.91 16.82 13.04
C THR A 277 20.09 17.22 14.27
N ILE A 278 18.82 17.56 14.06
CA ILE A 278 17.82 17.78 15.11
C ILE A 278 17.41 16.41 15.64
N ASP A 279 17.49 16.24 16.96
CA ASP A 279 16.95 15.06 17.63
C ASP A 279 15.41 15.03 17.49
N PRO A 280 14.84 14.03 16.78
CA PRO A 280 13.40 13.90 16.60
C PRO A 280 12.62 13.82 17.91
N GLU A 281 13.21 13.27 18.98
CA GLU A 281 12.54 13.10 20.28
C GLU A 281 12.34 14.43 21.01
N THR A 282 13.16 15.43 20.68
CA THR A 282 13.12 16.76 21.31
C THR A 282 12.35 17.80 20.50
N PHE A 283 12.00 17.47 19.26
CA PHE A 283 11.28 18.37 18.38
C PHE A 283 9.84 18.58 18.88
N SER A 284 9.38 19.83 18.87
CA SER A 284 8.00 20.18 19.22
C SER A 284 7.48 21.31 18.34
N LEU A 285 6.27 21.10 17.81
CA LEU A 285 5.54 22.13 17.06
C LEU A 285 5.15 23.34 17.95
N SER A 286 5.14 23.18 19.28
CA SER A 286 4.68 24.20 20.23
C SER A 286 5.44 25.53 20.16
N LYS A 287 6.68 25.52 19.64
CA LYS A 287 7.46 26.75 19.38
C LYS A 287 6.85 27.64 18.28
N TYR A 288 6.01 27.07 17.42
CA TYR A 288 5.18 27.79 16.43
C TYR A 288 3.75 27.87 16.94
N SER A 289 3.50 28.77 17.90
CA SER A 289 2.27 28.80 18.70
C SER A 289 0.98 28.83 17.86
N ALA A 290 0.91 29.68 16.83
CA ALA A 290 -0.24 29.77 15.94
C ALA A 290 -0.51 28.44 15.22
N LEU A 291 0.53 27.88 14.58
CA LEU A 291 0.43 26.62 13.85
C LEU A 291 0.01 25.46 14.76
N TYR A 292 0.60 25.39 15.95
CA TYR A 292 0.25 24.38 16.97
C TYR A 292 -1.22 24.50 17.43
N GLN A 293 -1.71 25.71 17.69
CA GLN A 293 -3.13 25.89 18.06
C GLN A 293 -4.07 25.51 16.91
N THR A 294 -3.73 25.89 15.68
CA THR A 294 -4.50 25.52 14.48
C THR A 294 -4.58 24.01 14.31
N GLN A 295 -3.43 23.31 14.40
CA GLN A 295 -3.38 21.84 14.35
C GLN A 295 -4.22 21.22 15.47
N LYS A 296 -4.09 21.70 16.71
CA LYS A 296 -4.84 21.18 17.85
C LYS A 296 -6.36 21.29 17.63
N GLN A 297 -6.84 22.44 17.17
CA GLN A 297 -8.26 22.65 16.87
C GLN A 297 -8.76 21.71 15.77
N ILE A 298 -7.98 21.51 14.71
CA ILE A 298 -8.30 20.54 13.65
C ILE A 298 -8.36 19.12 14.21
N SER A 299 -7.36 18.72 14.99
CA SER A 299 -7.27 17.39 15.63
C SER A 299 -8.46 17.12 16.57
N GLU A 300 -8.93 18.12 17.31
CA GLU A 300 -10.11 17.98 18.17
C GLU A 300 -11.40 17.87 17.37
N LYS A 301 -11.56 18.71 16.33
CA LYS A 301 -12.73 18.72 15.46
C LYS A 301 -12.87 17.41 14.66
N ILE A 302 -11.79 16.89 14.09
CA ILE A 302 -11.83 15.74 13.19
C ILE A 302 -12.18 14.41 13.90
N LYS A 303 -11.97 14.33 15.22
CA LYS A 303 -12.35 13.15 16.04
C LYS A 303 -13.80 12.71 15.84
N ARG A 304 -14.72 13.65 15.59
CA ARG A 304 -16.14 13.34 15.35
C ARG A 304 -16.38 12.48 14.10
N TYR A 305 -15.42 12.45 13.18
CA TYR A 305 -15.48 11.68 11.93
C TYR A 305 -14.54 10.48 11.92
N GLN A 306 -13.78 10.23 12.98
CA GLN A 306 -12.77 9.17 13.01
C GLN A 306 -13.35 7.79 12.73
N LYS A 307 -14.44 7.44 13.42
CA LYS A 307 -15.10 6.15 13.23
C LYS A 307 -15.63 5.99 11.80
N ASP A 308 -16.34 6.99 11.28
CA ASP A 308 -16.88 6.96 9.92
C ASP A 308 -15.77 6.78 8.87
N PHE A 309 -14.63 7.43 9.11
CA PHE A 309 -13.47 7.34 8.23
C PHE A 309 -12.82 5.95 8.30
N GLU A 310 -12.55 5.42 9.49
CA GLU A 310 -12.01 4.06 9.69
C GLU A 310 -12.93 2.99 9.06
N ASP A 311 -14.24 3.08 9.32
CA ASP A 311 -15.24 2.16 8.76
C ASP A 311 -15.27 2.24 7.22
N TYR A 312 -15.08 3.43 6.63
CA TYR A 312 -14.94 3.60 5.19
C TYR A 312 -13.67 2.93 4.64
N ILE A 313 -12.52 3.13 5.27
CA ILE A 313 -11.25 2.51 4.85
C ILE A 313 -11.37 0.99 4.84
N VAL A 314 -11.94 0.40 5.90
CA VAL A 314 -12.15 -1.05 5.99
C VAL A 314 -13.08 -1.54 4.89
N LYS A 315 -14.20 -0.85 4.68
CA LYS A 315 -15.16 -1.21 3.63
C LYS A 315 -14.55 -1.14 2.24
N GLU A 316 -13.80 -0.09 1.93
CA GLU A 316 -13.18 0.08 0.61
C GLU A 316 -12.05 -0.92 0.38
N ASN A 317 -11.23 -1.20 1.40
CA ASN A 317 -10.24 -2.28 1.34
C ASN A 317 -10.92 -3.63 1.04
N GLN A 318 -12.02 -3.95 1.73
CA GLN A 318 -12.77 -5.16 1.43
C GLN A 318 -13.30 -5.15 -0.01
N ARG A 319 -13.91 -4.04 -0.46
CA ARG A 319 -14.50 -3.91 -1.80
C ARG A 319 -13.50 -4.17 -2.92
N ILE A 320 -12.27 -3.66 -2.81
CA ILE A 320 -11.25 -3.81 -3.85
C ILE A 320 -10.48 -5.14 -3.75
N ARG A 321 -10.49 -5.81 -2.58
CA ARG A 321 -9.72 -7.05 -2.31
C ARG A 321 -10.56 -8.34 -2.28
N THR A 322 -11.89 -8.29 -2.31
CA THR A 322 -12.76 -9.49 -2.15
C THR A 322 -12.99 -10.33 -3.41
N GLU A 323 -12.57 -9.87 -4.58
CA GLU A 323 -12.68 -10.63 -5.84
C GLU A 323 -11.32 -10.75 -6.52
N ILE A 324 -10.39 -11.33 -5.78
CA ILE A 324 -9.22 -12.00 -6.31
C ILE A 324 -9.58 -13.47 -6.32
#